data_AF-A0AA90ZQ65-F1
#
_entry.id   AF-A0AA90ZQ65-F1
#
_cell.length_a   1.000
_cell.length_b   1.000
_cell.length_c   1.000
_cell.angle_alpha   90.00
_cell.angle_beta   90.00
_cell.angle_gamma   90.00
#
_symmetry.space_group_name_H-M   'P 1'
#
loop_
_entity.id
_entity.type
_entity.pdbx_description
1 polymer ?
#
loop_
_entity_poly.entity_id
_entity_poly.type
_entity_poly.pdbx_seq_one_letter_code
_entity_poly.pdbx_strand_id
1 'polypeptide(L)'
;MEKNINLAKILNGKPVNTKLWSPLFGDVYTSSICSEDTIIVVNHHAESSSFYNNGKYFDHAEAEPLLFPSKEMRDWNKFAWQKGDILVNENNAHIIFEKFTDDTYTTFIGRHYLNKNYKNYVPGRYTCVTQHFHIEESNAAQIYIYNIEEKIGGKLDLKTLEIEKPKCEFKTFDKVLGRNEKDDVWEADLFSHYKEESQYPFRCIGFSRKYCIPYNKETAHLLGTTDEWKGGEG
;
A
#
# COMPACT_ATOMS: atom_id res chain seq x y z
N MET A 1 -23.79 -5.22 -12.80
CA MET A 1 -23.81 -3.90 -13.47
C MET A 1 -22.38 -3.40 -13.49
N GLU A 2 -21.72 -3.45 -14.64
CA GLU A 2 -20.42 -2.80 -14.80
C GLU A 2 -20.62 -1.30 -14.58
N LYS A 3 -19.93 -0.73 -13.59
CA LYS A 3 -19.81 0.73 -13.49
C LYS A 3 -19.28 1.20 -14.84
N ASN A 4 -19.98 2.14 -15.50
CA ASN A 4 -19.46 2.82 -16.67
C ASN A 4 -18.10 3.44 -16.32
N ILE A 5 -17.03 2.77 -16.72
CA ILE A 5 -15.67 3.18 -16.40
C ILE A 5 -15.30 4.31 -17.36
N ASN A 6 -14.76 5.41 -16.82
CA ASN A 6 -14.25 6.51 -17.65
C ASN A 6 -12.74 6.34 -17.77
N LEU A 7 -12.31 5.87 -18.93
CA LEU A 7 -10.92 5.61 -19.28
C LEU A 7 -10.07 6.87 -19.31
N ALA A 8 -10.63 8.00 -19.75
CA ALA A 8 -9.90 9.26 -19.75
C ALA A 8 -9.50 9.65 -18.32
N LYS A 9 -10.38 9.46 -17.33
CA LYS A 9 -10.04 9.69 -15.91
C LYS A 9 -8.94 8.77 -15.40
N ILE A 10 -8.97 7.49 -15.78
CA ILE A 10 -7.90 6.54 -15.40
C ILE A 10 -6.56 6.96 -16.02
N LEU A 11 -6.57 7.41 -17.27
CA LEU A 11 -5.39 7.79 -18.03
C LEU A 11 -4.84 9.18 -17.65
N ASN A 12 -5.65 10.10 -17.12
CA ASN A 12 -5.21 11.45 -16.75
C ASN A 12 -4.10 11.45 -15.67
N GLY A 13 -4.02 10.40 -14.85
CA GLY A 13 -2.94 10.20 -13.89
C GLY A 13 -1.73 9.43 -14.41
N LYS A 14 -1.74 8.97 -15.66
CA LYS A 14 -0.65 8.16 -16.25
C LYS A 14 0.28 9.03 -17.11
N PRO A 15 1.55 8.64 -17.27
CA PRO A 15 2.46 9.37 -18.15
C PRO A 15 1.96 9.45 -19.59
N VAL A 16 2.33 10.53 -20.29
CA VAL A 16 2.24 10.56 -21.76
C VAL A 16 3.11 9.43 -22.31
N ASN A 17 2.72 8.88 -23.46
CA ASN A 17 3.35 7.72 -24.10
C ASN A 17 3.22 6.43 -23.28
N THR A 18 2.17 6.32 -22.46
CA THR A 18 1.79 5.05 -21.82
C THR A 18 1.35 4.08 -22.91
N LYS A 19 1.97 2.89 -22.93
CA LYS A 19 1.65 1.83 -23.88
C LYS A 19 0.29 1.22 -23.54
N LEU A 20 -0.56 1.08 -24.56
CA LEU A 20 -1.87 0.44 -24.54
C LEU A 20 -1.97 -0.52 -25.73
N TRP A 21 -3.10 -1.19 -25.87
CA TRP A 21 -3.35 -2.08 -27.00
C TRP A 21 -4.74 -1.91 -27.61
N SER A 22 -4.81 -2.00 -28.93
CA SER A 22 -6.05 -2.04 -29.70
C SER A 22 -6.01 -3.17 -30.72
N PRO A 23 -7.10 -3.94 -30.92
CA PRO A 23 -7.17 -4.91 -32.01
C PRO A 23 -7.10 -4.25 -33.40
N LEU A 24 -7.38 -2.94 -33.53
CA LEU A 24 -7.30 -2.22 -34.80
C LEU A 24 -5.85 -1.91 -35.21
N PHE A 25 -5.00 -1.58 -34.23
CA PHE A 25 -3.69 -0.97 -34.48
C PHE A 25 -2.52 -1.73 -33.83
N GLY A 26 -2.80 -2.73 -33.00
CA GLY A 26 -1.79 -3.36 -32.16
C GLY A 26 -1.40 -2.46 -30.99
N ASP A 27 -0.10 -2.28 -30.80
CA ASP A 27 0.44 -1.41 -29.75
C ASP A 27 0.16 0.06 -30.08
N VAL A 28 -0.42 0.78 -29.12
CA VAL A 28 -0.71 2.22 -29.23
C VAL A 28 -0.18 2.96 -28.01
N TYR A 29 0.07 4.26 -28.13
CA TYR A 29 0.69 5.06 -27.06
C TYR A 29 -0.12 6.31 -26.77
N THR A 30 -0.40 6.58 -25.49
CA THR A 30 -1.19 7.77 -25.13
C THR A 30 -0.51 9.06 -25.56
N SER A 31 -1.28 9.98 -26.16
CA SER A 31 -0.79 11.29 -26.58
C SER A 31 -1.41 12.41 -25.74
N SER A 32 -2.74 12.55 -25.79
CA SER A 32 -3.47 13.59 -25.08
C SER A 32 -4.87 13.13 -24.72
N ILE A 33 -5.45 13.77 -23.70
CA ILE A 33 -6.87 13.67 -23.38
C ILE A 33 -7.49 15.02 -23.72
N CYS A 34 -8.59 15.00 -24.47
CA CYS A 34 -9.24 16.20 -24.99
C CYS A 34 -10.72 16.24 -24.60
N SER A 35 -11.34 17.40 -24.82
CA SER A 35 -12.79 17.58 -24.73
C SER A 35 -13.37 17.18 -23.36
N GLU A 36 -12.80 17.72 -22.27
CA GLU A 36 -13.28 17.48 -20.90
C GLU A 36 -13.31 15.97 -20.52
N ASP A 37 -12.21 15.25 -20.75
CA ASP A 37 -12.08 13.82 -20.41
C ASP A 37 -13.06 12.90 -21.16
N THR A 38 -13.40 13.25 -22.41
CA THR A 38 -14.27 12.44 -23.26
C THR A 38 -13.55 11.76 -24.42
N ILE A 39 -12.41 12.32 -24.87
CA ILE A 39 -11.65 11.79 -26.01
C ILE A 39 -10.21 11.47 -25.59
N ILE A 40 -9.77 10.27 -25.92
CA ILE A 40 -8.41 9.75 -25.70
C ILE A 40 -7.73 9.69 -27.07
N VAL A 41 -6.66 10.46 -27.24
CA VAL A 41 -5.84 10.43 -28.46
C VAL A 41 -4.65 9.51 -28.22
N VAL A 42 -4.47 8.54 -29.11
CA VAL A 42 -3.33 7.63 -29.10
C VAL A 42 -2.56 7.73 -30.42
N ASN A 43 -1.25 7.52 -30.34
CA ASN A 43 -0.37 7.41 -31.49
C ASN A 43 -0.12 5.93 -31.78
N HIS A 44 -0.08 5.59 -33.06
CA HIS A 44 0.27 4.26 -33.54
C HIS A 44 1.00 4.41 -34.86
N HIS A 45 2.03 3.58 -35.10
CA HIS A 45 2.86 3.69 -36.29
C HIS A 45 3.30 5.14 -36.60
N ALA A 46 2.75 5.76 -37.64
CA ALA A 46 3.03 7.15 -38.06
C ALA A 46 1.78 8.06 -38.03
N GLU A 47 0.72 7.65 -37.33
CA GLU A 47 -0.57 8.34 -37.28
C GLU A 47 -1.10 8.46 -35.85
N SER A 48 -2.16 9.25 -35.70
CA SER A 48 -2.90 9.39 -34.45
C SER A 48 -4.36 8.98 -34.66
N SER A 49 -4.97 8.44 -33.62
CA SER A 49 -6.38 8.04 -33.63
C SER A 49 -7.04 8.34 -32.30
N SER A 50 -8.35 8.52 -32.32
CA SER A 50 -9.12 8.94 -31.16
C SER A 50 -10.10 7.86 -30.73
N PHE A 51 -10.18 7.64 -29.42
CA PHE A 51 -11.16 6.77 -28.77
C PHE A 51 -12.02 7.60 -27.83
N TYR A 52 -13.27 7.18 -27.64
CA TYR A 52 -14.14 7.73 -26.61
C TYR A 52 -13.71 7.24 -25.21
N ASN A 53 -14.13 7.93 -24.16
CA ASN A 53 -13.77 7.62 -22.78
C ASN A 53 -14.29 6.28 -22.26
N ASN A 54 -15.12 5.57 -23.02
CA ASN A 54 -15.53 4.19 -22.76
C ASN A 54 -14.68 3.16 -23.54
N GLY A 55 -13.64 3.61 -24.25
CA GLY A 55 -12.73 2.78 -25.04
C GLY A 55 -13.25 2.42 -26.42
N LYS A 56 -14.44 2.87 -26.82
CA LYS A 56 -14.98 2.64 -28.15
C LYS A 56 -14.29 3.55 -29.18
N TYR A 57 -14.18 3.05 -30.41
CA TYR A 57 -13.69 3.85 -31.54
C TYR A 57 -14.82 4.65 -32.21
N PHE A 58 -16.04 4.09 -32.24
CA PHE A 58 -17.26 4.76 -32.71
C PHE A 58 -18.28 4.87 -31.59
N ASP A 59 -18.99 6.01 -31.52
CA ASP A 59 -19.99 6.31 -30.49
C ASP A 59 -21.41 5.96 -30.96
N HIS A 60 -21.68 4.65 -31.07
CA HIS A 60 -23.04 4.13 -31.19
C HIS A 60 -23.23 2.94 -30.25
N ALA A 61 -24.49 2.54 -30.04
CA ALA A 61 -24.87 1.63 -28.96
C ALA A 61 -24.21 0.25 -29.10
N GLU A 62 -24.15 -0.29 -30.32
CA GLU A 62 -23.66 -1.62 -30.67
C GLU A 62 -22.12 -1.71 -30.75
N ALA A 63 -21.41 -0.57 -30.78
CA ALA A 63 -19.96 -0.58 -30.84
C ALA A 63 -19.36 -1.15 -29.55
N GLU A 64 -18.34 -1.99 -29.69
CA GLU A 64 -17.59 -2.55 -28.57
C GLU A 64 -16.35 -1.70 -28.22
N PRO A 65 -15.85 -1.74 -26.97
CA PRO A 65 -14.57 -1.16 -26.62
C PRO A 65 -13.42 -1.81 -27.41
N LEU A 66 -12.54 -0.99 -27.99
CA LEU A 66 -11.39 -1.42 -28.79
C LEU A 66 -10.07 -0.82 -28.26
N LEU A 67 -10.07 -0.31 -27.02
CA LEU A 67 -8.88 0.16 -26.33
C LEU A 67 -8.75 -0.54 -24.98
N PHE A 68 -7.60 -1.16 -24.75
CA PHE A 68 -7.32 -1.97 -23.57
C PHE A 68 -5.96 -1.60 -22.97
N PRO A 69 -5.74 -1.85 -21.66
CA PRO A 69 -4.43 -1.67 -21.05
C PRO A 69 -3.33 -2.45 -21.77
N SER A 70 -3.56 -3.74 -22.05
CA SER A 70 -2.67 -4.53 -22.93
C SER A 70 -3.46 -5.64 -23.64
N LYS A 71 -2.77 -6.39 -24.51
CA LYS A 71 -3.37 -7.54 -25.18
C LYS A 71 -3.73 -8.64 -24.18
N GLU A 72 -2.89 -8.83 -23.16
CA GLU A 72 -2.96 -9.88 -22.13
C GLU A 72 -3.80 -9.48 -20.91
N MET A 73 -3.79 -8.20 -20.52
CA MET A 73 -4.48 -7.66 -19.34
C MET A 73 -5.45 -6.56 -19.77
N ARG A 74 -6.72 -6.93 -19.93
CA ARG A 74 -7.78 -6.05 -20.46
C ARG A 74 -8.61 -5.33 -19.39
N ASP A 75 -8.31 -5.56 -18.12
CA ASP A 75 -9.09 -5.05 -16.98
C ASP A 75 -8.63 -3.65 -16.56
N TRP A 76 -9.44 -2.66 -16.92
CA TRP A 76 -9.20 -1.26 -16.58
C TRP A 76 -9.26 -0.97 -15.07
N ASN A 77 -10.01 -1.74 -14.27
CA ASN A 77 -10.03 -1.56 -12.83
C ASN A 77 -8.68 -1.95 -12.21
N LYS A 78 -8.01 -2.97 -12.78
CA LYS A 78 -6.67 -3.37 -12.35
C LYS A 78 -5.61 -2.40 -12.84
N PHE A 79 -5.73 -1.93 -14.09
CA PHE A 79 -4.83 -0.90 -14.60
C PHE A 79 -4.88 0.41 -13.78
N ALA A 80 -6.04 0.71 -13.19
CA ALA A 80 -6.25 1.89 -12.35
C ALA A 80 -5.53 1.83 -11.00
N TRP A 81 -4.97 0.69 -10.58
CA TRP A 81 -4.22 0.58 -9.33
C TRP A 81 -3.13 1.64 -9.22
N GLN A 82 -2.99 2.17 -8.00
CA GLN A 82 -2.05 3.19 -7.60
C GLN A 82 -1.14 2.67 -6.50
N LYS A 83 0.07 3.23 -6.44
CA LYS A 83 1.02 2.92 -5.36
C LYS A 83 0.34 3.19 -4.00
N GLY A 84 0.36 2.21 -3.12
CA GLY A 84 -0.30 2.27 -1.82
C GLY A 84 -1.66 1.56 -1.76
N ASP A 85 -2.24 1.17 -2.89
CA ASP A 85 -3.45 0.37 -2.91
C ASP A 85 -3.21 -0.98 -2.24
N ILE A 86 -4.14 -1.36 -1.36
CA ILE A 86 -4.10 -2.64 -0.67
C ILE A 86 -4.86 -3.64 -1.53
N LEU A 87 -4.18 -4.73 -1.89
CA LEU A 87 -4.71 -5.78 -2.72
C LEU A 87 -4.87 -7.06 -1.91
N VAL A 88 -5.90 -7.85 -2.24
CA VAL A 88 -6.15 -9.16 -1.64
C VAL A 88 -6.41 -10.20 -2.73
N ASN A 89 -6.02 -11.44 -2.46
CA ASN A 89 -6.34 -12.60 -3.31
C ASN A 89 -7.31 -13.57 -2.63
N GLU A 90 -7.76 -14.58 -3.38
CA GLU A 90 -8.71 -15.60 -2.90
C GLU A 90 -8.23 -16.39 -1.66
N ASN A 91 -6.91 -16.44 -1.44
CA ASN A 91 -6.31 -17.09 -0.27
C ASN A 91 -6.20 -16.16 0.94
N ASN A 92 -6.86 -14.99 0.90
CA ASN A 92 -6.84 -13.97 1.95
C ASN A 92 -5.41 -13.48 2.27
N ALA A 93 -4.57 -13.42 1.24
CA ALA A 93 -3.26 -12.82 1.32
C ALA A 93 -3.32 -11.37 0.85
N HIS A 94 -2.84 -10.47 1.69
CA HIS A 94 -2.79 -9.03 1.45
C HIS A 94 -1.41 -8.59 1.02
N ILE A 95 -1.36 -7.59 0.15
CA ILE A 95 -0.14 -6.96 -0.32
C ILE A 95 -0.41 -5.50 -0.69
N ILE A 96 0.57 -4.62 -0.54
CA ILE A 96 0.45 -3.23 -1.00
C ILE A 96 1.08 -3.08 -2.38
N PHE A 97 0.32 -2.58 -3.34
CA PHE A 97 0.78 -2.35 -4.70
C PHE A 97 1.87 -1.27 -4.73
N GLU A 98 2.99 -1.56 -5.39
CA GLU A 98 4.05 -0.57 -5.66
C GLU A 98 3.99 -0.08 -7.11
N LYS A 99 4.05 -1.01 -8.07
CA LYS A 99 4.01 -0.71 -9.52
C LYS A 99 3.83 -1.99 -10.34
N PHE A 100 3.41 -1.85 -11.61
CA PHE A 100 3.53 -2.92 -12.59
C PHE A 100 5.01 -3.21 -12.94
N THR A 101 5.32 -4.44 -13.34
CA THR A 101 6.69 -4.83 -13.74
C THR A 101 7.07 -4.31 -15.11
N ASP A 102 6.08 -4.22 -16.00
CA ASP A 102 6.21 -3.87 -17.41
C ASP A 102 4.84 -3.52 -18.00
N ASP A 103 4.87 -3.18 -19.29
CA ASP A 103 3.76 -2.69 -20.10
C ASP A 103 2.74 -3.77 -20.47
N THR A 104 2.98 -5.04 -20.15
CA THR A 104 1.95 -6.08 -20.29
C THR A 104 0.93 -5.99 -19.16
N TYR A 105 1.30 -5.37 -18.04
CA TYR A 105 0.50 -5.21 -16.83
C TYR A 105 0.01 -6.54 -16.22
N THR A 106 0.58 -7.67 -16.65
CA THR A 106 0.21 -9.02 -16.19
C THR A 106 0.81 -9.37 -14.83
N THR A 107 1.90 -8.70 -14.45
CA THR A 107 2.53 -8.81 -13.13
C THR A 107 2.81 -7.46 -12.50
N PHE A 108 2.84 -7.44 -11.18
CA PHE A 108 3.16 -6.25 -10.39
C PHE A 108 4.13 -6.56 -9.27
N ILE A 109 4.82 -5.53 -8.80
CA ILE A 109 5.61 -5.53 -7.58
C ILE A 109 4.74 -5.00 -6.45
N GLY A 110 4.68 -5.73 -5.35
CA GLY A 110 4.07 -5.26 -4.11
C GLY A 110 4.96 -5.45 -2.89
N ARG A 111 4.59 -4.81 -1.78
CA ARG A 111 5.32 -4.86 -0.49
C ARG A 111 4.42 -5.33 0.64
N HIS A 112 5.06 -5.73 1.74
CA HIS A 112 4.40 -6.11 2.99
C HIS A 112 3.42 -7.29 2.87
N TYR A 113 3.78 -8.31 2.08
CA TYR A 113 2.94 -9.49 1.93
C TYR A 113 2.60 -10.14 3.29
N LEU A 114 1.30 -10.31 3.55
CA LEU A 114 0.80 -10.96 4.74
C LEU A 114 -0.29 -11.97 4.35
N ASN A 115 -0.08 -13.23 4.69
CA ASN A 115 -1.14 -14.22 4.60
C ASN A 115 -1.80 -14.40 5.98
N LYS A 116 -3.10 -14.06 6.09
CA LYS A 116 -3.84 -14.15 7.35
C LYS A 116 -3.94 -15.58 7.88
N ASN A 117 -4.08 -16.57 7.02
CA ASN A 117 -4.25 -17.97 7.42
C ASN A 117 -3.00 -18.52 8.10
N TYR A 118 -1.82 -18.11 7.64
CA TYR A 118 -0.54 -18.59 8.16
C TYR A 118 0.14 -17.60 9.12
N LYS A 119 -0.41 -16.39 9.30
CA LYS A 119 0.17 -15.27 10.06
C LYS A 119 1.62 -14.93 9.68
N ASN A 120 2.07 -15.38 8.52
CA ASN A 120 3.42 -15.18 8.01
C ASN A 120 3.51 -13.81 7.37
N TYR A 121 4.25 -12.91 8.01
CA TYR A 121 4.69 -11.65 7.45
C TYR A 121 6.13 -11.81 6.99
N VAL A 122 6.40 -11.48 5.74
CA VAL A 122 7.76 -11.52 5.22
C VAL A 122 8.05 -10.15 4.60
N PRO A 123 8.99 -9.37 5.17
CA PRO A 123 9.34 -8.06 4.62
C PRO A 123 10.05 -8.26 3.28
N GLY A 124 9.73 -7.44 2.29
CA GLY A 124 10.34 -7.54 0.98
C GLY A 124 9.49 -6.96 -0.15
N ARG A 125 9.99 -7.15 -1.37
CA ARG A 125 9.25 -6.90 -2.61
C ARG A 125 8.88 -8.24 -3.22
N TYR A 126 7.64 -8.36 -3.68
CA TYR A 126 7.11 -9.58 -4.28
C TYR A 126 6.60 -9.29 -5.67
N THR A 127 6.94 -10.15 -6.61
CA THR A 127 6.32 -10.16 -7.92
C THR A 127 5.09 -11.05 -7.87
N CYS A 128 3.93 -10.49 -8.21
CA CYS A 128 2.65 -11.17 -8.17
C CYS A 128 1.94 -11.07 -9.52
N VAL A 129 1.08 -12.04 -9.83
CA VAL A 129 0.27 -12.02 -11.06
C VAL A 129 -0.99 -11.19 -10.81
N THR A 130 -1.18 -10.15 -11.62
CA THR A 130 -2.28 -9.17 -11.56
C THR A 130 -3.66 -9.84 -11.52
N GLN A 131 -3.84 -10.94 -12.27
CA GLN A 131 -5.13 -11.62 -12.38
C GLN A 131 -5.68 -12.13 -11.03
N HIS A 132 -4.80 -12.51 -10.09
CA HIS A 132 -5.21 -13.14 -8.84
C HIS A 132 -5.56 -12.15 -7.73
N PHE A 133 -5.39 -10.85 -7.97
CA PHE A 133 -5.60 -9.81 -6.97
C PHE A 133 -6.70 -8.84 -7.39
N HIS A 134 -7.36 -8.27 -6.39
CA HIS A 134 -8.27 -7.13 -6.50
C HIS A 134 -8.04 -6.18 -5.33
N ILE A 135 -8.58 -4.96 -5.41
CA ILE A 135 -8.53 -4.00 -4.29
C ILE A 135 -9.25 -4.61 -3.08
N GLU A 136 -8.61 -4.52 -1.91
CA GLU A 136 -9.25 -4.75 -0.62
C GLU A 136 -9.89 -3.44 -0.17
N GLU A 137 -11.22 -3.44 -0.12
CA GLU A 137 -11.98 -2.29 0.38
C GLU A 137 -12.31 -2.50 1.86
N SER A 138 -12.86 -1.47 2.52
CA SER A 138 -13.46 -1.55 3.85
C SER A 138 -12.49 -1.76 5.03
N ASN A 139 -13.03 -2.21 6.17
CA ASN A 139 -12.33 -2.43 7.43
C ASN A 139 -11.20 -3.48 7.32
N ALA A 140 -11.27 -4.40 6.35
CA ALA A 140 -10.27 -5.44 6.16
C ALA A 140 -8.89 -4.86 5.80
N ALA A 141 -8.85 -3.79 5.00
CA ALA A 141 -7.65 -3.05 4.66
C ALA A 141 -7.03 -2.36 5.89
N GLN A 142 -7.87 -1.75 6.73
CA GLN A 142 -7.41 -1.10 7.98
C GLN A 142 -6.82 -2.11 8.97
N ILE A 143 -7.48 -3.26 9.14
CA ILE A 143 -6.98 -4.36 9.98
C ILE A 143 -5.65 -4.88 9.44
N TYR A 144 -5.51 -4.99 8.12
CA TYR A 144 -4.25 -5.37 7.50
C TYR A 144 -3.13 -4.37 7.81
N ILE A 145 -3.35 -3.06 7.63
CA ILE A 145 -2.36 -2.02 7.96
C ILE A 145 -1.94 -2.13 9.42
N TYR A 146 -2.91 -2.18 10.36
CA TYR A 146 -2.64 -2.32 11.78
C TYR A 146 -1.74 -3.53 12.09
N ASN A 147 -2.04 -4.69 11.49
CA ASN A 147 -1.23 -5.89 11.68
C ASN A 147 0.20 -5.76 11.13
N ILE A 148 0.38 -4.99 10.04
CA ILE A 148 1.70 -4.70 9.47
C ILE A 148 2.47 -3.77 10.41
N GLU A 149 1.86 -2.67 10.84
CA GLU A 149 2.45 -1.67 11.75
C GLU A 149 2.88 -2.29 13.09
N GLU A 150 2.02 -3.14 13.68
CA GLU A 150 2.32 -3.89 14.92
C GLU A 150 3.52 -4.84 14.74
N LYS A 151 3.71 -5.42 13.55
CA LYS A 151 4.82 -6.33 13.27
C LYS A 151 6.14 -5.61 12.96
N ILE A 152 6.07 -4.44 12.32
CA ILE A 152 7.27 -3.67 11.95
C ILE A 152 7.71 -2.67 13.03
N GLY A 153 6.85 -2.36 14.00
CA GLY A 153 7.13 -1.43 15.10
C GLY A 153 7.22 0.03 14.63
N GLY A 154 6.39 0.42 13.67
CA GLY A 154 6.40 1.76 13.08
C GLY A 154 5.19 2.01 12.21
N LYS A 155 4.97 3.27 11.84
CA LYS A 155 3.85 3.67 10.98
C LYS A 155 4.22 3.52 9.52
N LEU A 156 3.32 2.95 8.74
CA LEU A 156 3.53 2.75 7.31
C LEU A 156 2.91 3.90 6.52
N ASP A 157 3.74 4.64 5.79
CA ASP A 157 3.24 5.61 4.82
C ASP A 157 2.89 4.88 3.51
N LEU A 158 1.60 4.86 3.14
CA LEU A 158 1.14 4.15 1.93
C LEU A 158 1.59 4.81 0.62
N LYS A 159 1.92 6.10 0.62
CA LYS A 159 2.37 6.81 -0.59
C LYS A 159 3.84 6.54 -0.85
N THR A 160 4.68 6.56 0.18
CA THR A 160 6.12 6.32 0.05
C THR A 160 6.45 4.83 0.13
N LEU A 161 5.62 4.04 0.85
CA LEU A 161 5.88 2.67 1.30
C LEU A 161 7.10 2.56 2.23
N GLU A 162 7.39 3.65 2.95
CA GLU A 162 8.43 3.73 3.96
C GLU A 162 7.84 3.57 5.36
N ILE A 163 8.68 3.11 6.29
CA ILE A 163 8.30 2.88 7.68
C ILE A 163 8.87 4.02 8.50
N GLU A 164 7.99 4.83 9.08
CA GLU A 164 8.37 5.80 10.10
C GLU A 164 8.40 5.10 11.45
N LYS A 165 9.61 4.80 11.93
CA LYS A 165 9.79 4.27 13.28
C LYS A 165 9.80 5.41 14.31
N PRO A 166 9.26 5.19 15.51
CA PRO A 166 9.41 6.14 16.60
C PRO A 166 10.89 6.43 16.85
N LYS A 167 11.23 7.73 16.94
CA LYS A 167 12.58 8.12 17.36
C LYS A 167 12.68 7.96 18.87
N CYS A 168 13.65 7.20 19.32
CA CYS A 168 13.97 7.12 20.74
C CYS A 168 14.68 8.40 21.18
N GLU A 169 14.05 9.16 22.08
CA GLU A 169 14.61 10.39 22.66
C GLU A 169 15.28 10.16 24.03
N PHE A 170 15.21 8.94 24.56
CA PHE A 170 15.77 8.59 25.86
C PHE A 170 17.30 8.68 25.87
N LYS A 171 17.83 9.19 26.97
CA LYS A 171 19.26 9.16 27.30
C LYS A 171 19.54 8.01 28.26
N THR A 172 20.77 7.51 28.24
CA THR A 172 21.21 6.46 29.15
C THR A 172 20.91 6.84 30.60
N PHE A 173 20.32 5.91 31.34
CA PHE A 173 19.81 5.99 32.70
C PHE A 173 18.58 6.88 32.91
N ASP A 174 17.89 7.30 31.85
CA ASP A 174 16.55 7.86 32.00
C ASP A 174 15.62 6.83 32.66
N LYS A 175 14.81 7.31 33.61
CA LYS A 175 13.78 6.48 34.26
C LYS A 175 12.64 6.28 33.29
N VAL A 176 12.28 5.03 33.06
CA VAL A 176 11.26 4.66 32.08
C VAL A 176 10.28 3.65 32.66
N LEU A 177 9.09 3.59 32.08
CA LEU A 177 8.20 2.45 32.20
C LEU A 177 8.26 1.66 30.90
N GLY A 178 8.38 0.34 31.00
CA GLY A 178 8.42 -0.54 29.85
C GLY A 178 7.54 -1.76 30.01
N ARG A 179 7.06 -2.27 28.88
CA ARG A 179 6.24 -3.48 28.77
C ARG A 179 6.41 -4.14 27.39
N ASN A 180 5.94 -5.38 27.23
CA ASN A 180 6.11 -6.13 25.99
C ASN A 180 4.81 -6.31 25.20
N GLU A 181 3.67 -6.36 25.88
CA GLU A 181 2.34 -6.41 25.27
C GLU A 181 1.42 -5.30 25.85
N LYS A 182 0.27 -5.03 25.19
CA LYS A 182 -0.64 -3.93 25.60
C LYS A 182 -1.37 -4.21 26.91
N ASP A 183 -1.51 -5.48 27.27
CA ASP A 183 -2.12 -5.96 28.52
C ASP A 183 -1.08 -6.32 29.58
N ASP A 184 0.22 -6.15 29.29
CA ASP A 184 1.27 -6.28 30.29
C ASP A 184 1.23 -5.11 31.28
N VAL A 185 1.64 -5.43 32.52
CA VAL A 185 1.86 -4.45 33.58
C VAL A 185 3.05 -3.56 33.23
N TRP A 186 2.91 -2.25 33.43
CA TRP A 186 4.03 -1.32 33.31
C TRP A 186 5.04 -1.52 34.44
N GLU A 187 6.30 -1.78 34.08
CA GLU A 187 7.41 -1.94 35.02
C GLU A 187 8.43 -0.81 34.89
N ALA A 188 8.92 -0.31 36.01
CA ALA A 188 9.98 0.71 36.02
C ALA A 188 11.35 0.08 35.73
N ASP A 189 12.17 0.78 34.94
CA ASP A 189 13.56 0.41 34.67
C ASP A 189 14.39 1.69 34.37
N LEU A 190 15.69 1.51 34.16
CA LEU A 190 16.60 2.54 33.67
C LEU A 190 17.00 2.22 32.23
N PHE A 191 16.79 3.17 31.32
CA PHE A 191 17.13 3.01 29.92
C PHE A 191 18.65 2.88 29.73
N SER A 192 19.08 2.08 28.76
CA SER A 192 20.49 1.94 28.37
C SER A 192 20.74 2.56 27.00
N HIS A 193 20.17 1.96 25.95
CA HIS A 193 20.31 2.38 24.55
C HIS A 193 19.19 1.80 23.69
N TYR A 194 19.00 2.35 22.49
CA TYR A 194 18.00 1.90 21.53
C TYR A 194 18.64 1.01 20.46
N LYS A 195 17.98 -0.09 20.10
CA LYS A 195 18.40 -1.02 19.04
C LYS A 195 17.27 -1.19 18.02
N GLU A 196 17.29 -0.37 16.99
CA GLU A 196 16.21 -0.20 16.00
C GLU A 196 15.77 -1.48 15.25
N GLU A 197 16.68 -2.43 15.04
CA GLU A 197 16.40 -3.67 14.30
C GLU A 197 15.90 -4.81 15.21
N SER A 198 15.67 -4.54 16.49
CA SER A 198 15.25 -5.53 17.48
C SER A 198 13.74 -5.50 17.69
N GLN A 199 13.10 -6.67 17.82
CA GLN A 199 11.71 -6.78 18.28
C GLN A 199 11.48 -6.14 19.66
N TYR A 200 12.53 -6.11 20.49
CA TYR A 200 12.58 -5.40 21.76
C TYR A 200 13.66 -4.31 21.67
N PRO A 201 13.34 -3.14 21.09
CA PRO A 201 14.35 -2.16 20.72
C PRO A 201 14.84 -1.33 21.92
N PHE A 202 14.05 -1.21 22.98
CA PHE A 202 14.45 -0.48 24.19
C PHE A 202 15.25 -1.39 25.11
N ARG A 203 16.57 -1.17 25.18
CA ARG A 203 17.42 -1.89 26.12
C ARG A 203 17.43 -1.13 27.43
N CYS A 204 16.98 -1.79 28.50
CA CYS A 204 17.10 -1.27 29.86
C CYS A 204 18.06 -2.16 30.66
N ILE A 205 18.41 -1.75 31.88
CA ILE A 205 19.35 -2.49 32.73
C ILE A 205 18.78 -3.87 33.09
N GLY A 206 17.49 -3.94 33.43
CA GLY A 206 16.83 -5.19 33.77
C GLY A 206 16.51 -6.01 32.52
N PHE A 207 15.60 -5.51 31.70
CA PHE A 207 15.10 -6.24 30.54
C PHE A 207 15.00 -5.37 29.29
N SER A 208 14.95 -6.04 28.14
CA SER A 208 14.64 -5.37 26.86
C SER A 208 13.13 -5.28 26.69
N ARG A 209 12.64 -4.13 26.27
CA ARG A 209 11.21 -3.81 26.20
C ARG A 209 10.78 -3.55 24.76
N LYS A 210 9.53 -3.89 24.44
CA LYS A 210 8.91 -3.58 23.14
C LYS A 210 8.41 -2.14 23.11
N TYR A 211 7.74 -1.72 24.18
CA TYR A 211 7.22 -0.37 24.36
C TYR A 211 7.90 0.30 25.55
N CYS A 212 8.20 1.59 25.42
CA CYS A 212 8.89 2.34 26.47
C CYS A 212 8.41 3.80 26.52
N ILE A 213 8.03 4.26 27.71
CA ILE A 213 7.60 5.65 27.97
C ILE A 213 8.44 6.24 29.12
N PRO A 214 8.63 7.56 29.18
CA PRO A 214 9.33 8.18 30.31
C PRO A 214 8.57 7.93 31.61
N TYR A 215 9.25 7.73 32.73
CA TYR A 215 8.65 7.73 34.06
C TYR A 215 8.71 9.14 34.66
N ASN A 216 7.60 9.87 34.59
CA ASN A 216 7.49 11.26 35.04
C ASN A 216 6.12 11.53 35.70
N LYS A 217 5.80 12.79 35.98
CA LYS A 217 4.52 13.15 36.65
C LYS A 217 3.27 12.74 35.86
N GLU A 218 3.35 12.72 34.53
CA GLU A 218 2.21 12.40 33.67
C GLU A 218 2.00 10.88 33.57
N THR A 219 3.06 10.08 33.64
CA THR A 219 3.01 8.62 33.42
C THR A 219 3.15 7.79 34.69
N ALA A 220 3.56 8.38 35.82
CA ALA A 220 3.84 7.65 37.05
C ALA A 220 2.65 6.82 37.58
N HIS A 221 1.43 7.26 37.30
CA HIS A 221 0.20 6.56 37.69
C HIS A 221 0.00 5.21 36.99
N LEU A 222 0.70 4.96 35.88
CA LEU A 222 0.64 3.70 35.14
C LEU A 222 1.48 2.59 35.77
N LEU A 223 2.44 2.92 36.64
CA LEU A 223 3.34 1.94 37.25
C LEU A 223 2.53 0.87 38.01
N GLY A 224 2.73 -0.39 37.66
CA GLY A 224 2.01 -1.51 38.28
C GLY A 224 0.57 -1.69 37.77
N THR A 225 0.14 -0.95 36.75
CA THR A 225 -1.17 -1.10 36.09
C THR A 225 -1.02 -1.58 34.65
N THR A 226 -2.14 -1.95 34.03
CA THR A 226 -2.24 -2.31 32.61
C THR A 226 -2.95 -1.22 31.79
N ASP A 227 -3.06 -0.01 32.34
CA ASP A 227 -3.79 1.09 31.70
C ASP A 227 -3.06 1.56 30.44
N GLU A 228 -3.83 1.94 29.42
CA GLU A 228 -3.27 2.44 28.16
C GLU A 228 -2.72 3.87 28.28
N TRP A 229 -1.54 4.10 27.72
CA TRP A 229 -0.98 5.44 27.58
C TRP A 229 -1.49 6.12 26.29
N LYS A 230 -2.17 7.26 26.43
CA LYS A 230 -2.78 7.98 25.29
C LYS A 230 -1.84 8.92 24.55
N GLY A 231 -0.63 9.16 25.06
CA GLY A 231 0.34 10.10 24.47
C GLY A 231 1.19 9.51 23.33
N GLY A 232 0.93 8.26 22.93
CA GLY A 232 1.78 7.51 22.01
C GLY A 232 2.88 6.77 22.75
N GLU A 233 3.01 5.48 22.47
CA GLU A 233 4.09 4.64 22.97
C GLU A 233 5.26 4.74 21.99
N GLY A 234 6.43 5.09 22.50
CA GLY A 234 7.68 5.06 21.74
C GLY A 234 8.12 3.64 21.46
#